data_AF-A0A6M0ITT4-F1
#
_entry.id   AF-A0A6M0ITT4-F1
#
_cell.length_a   1.000
_cell.length_b   1.000
_cell.length_c   1.000
_cell.angle_alpha   90.00
_cell.angle_beta   90.00
_cell.angle_gamma   90.00
#
_symmetry.space_group_name_H-M   'P 1'
#
loop_
_entity.id
_entity.type
_entity.pdbx_description
1 polymer ?
#
loop_
_entity_poly.entity_id
_entity_poly.type
_entity_poly.pdbx_seq_one_letter_code
_entity_poly.pdbx_strand_id
1 'polypeptide(L)'
;MQQFKVTSDSLNIRSAPIVDDTNRIGVLPKSQVVSKIENLDDNKWLKVATILEGKILEGFVSQKFLSPITTFSISTLIKIGDIPIQQADGESAIFYEAGMSINADGAPNAYHPADTGIDFLANAGNPGNWWAIVVNKDGNPFIQGSTDPYPGYYISTTALSDSGFVKQDPRRYVDSTKIPYIVLPGNSDFKKLTGIKLGDFAVVYNTNNGKLAFAIYADIGPKNQIGEGSIALSQALGNDPLVRSRVRQGIPKGLVYVVFPGSGNEQPRIISEIEAETKRLFEIWGGIERIKSL
;
A
#
# COMPACT_ATOMS: atom_id res chain seq x y z
N MET A 1 -16.14 -13.79 -0.13
CA MET A 1 -17.24 -13.68 -1.12
C MET A 1 -17.01 -14.73 -2.21
N GLN A 2 -18.06 -15.22 -2.87
CA GLN A 2 -17.84 -16.08 -4.03
C GLN A 2 -17.26 -15.25 -5.19
N GLN A 3 -16.13 -15.68 -5.72
CA GLN A 3 -15.44 -15.01 -6.82
C GLN A 3 -15.66 -15.73 -8.14
N PHE A 4 -15.71 -14.96 -9.22
CA PHE A 4 -15.91 -15.45 -10.58
C PHE A 4 -14.87 -14.83 -11.50
N LYS A 5 -14.58 -15.53 -12.60
CA LYS A 5 -13.70 -15.09 -13.67
C LYS A 5 -14.50 -14.82 -14.94
N VAL A 6 -14.22 -13.69 -15.59
CA VAL A 6 -14.80 -13.35 -16.90
C VAL A 6 -14.26 -14.30 -17.98
N THR A 7 -15.16 -14.94 -18.72
CA THR A 7 -14.82 -15.92 -19.77
C THR A 7 -14.81 -15.36 -21.18
N SER A 8 -15.55 -14.27 -21.43
CA SER A 8 -15.57 -13.56 -22.71
C SER A 8 -14.37 -12.63 -22.88
N ASP A 9 -14.04 -12.27 -24.12
CA ASP A 9 -12.92 -11.34 -24.38
C ASP A 9 -13.20 -9.93 -23.85
N SER A 10 -14.48 -9.55 -23.80
CA SER A 10 -14.97 -8.36 -23.12
C SER A 10 -16.33 -8.62 -22.48
N LEU A 11 -16.56 -8.03 -21.30
CA LEU A 11 -17.84 -8.11 -20.59
C LEU A 11 -18.24 -6.72 -20.08
N ASN A 12 -19.36 -6.19 -20.56
CA ASN A 12 -19.88 -4.93 -20.06
C ASN A 12 -20.37 -5.08 -18.62
N ILE A 13 -19.96 -4.18 -17.75
CA ILE A 13 -20.54 -3.97 -16.42
C ILE A 13 -21.45 -2.74 -16.47
N ARG A 14 -22.62 -2.85 -15.83
CA ARG A 14 -23.73 -1.93 -16.01
C ARG A 14 -24.28 -1.42 -14.69
N SER A 15 -24.85 -0.22 -14.67
CA SER A 15 -25.51 0.33 -13.48
C SER A 15 -26.88 -0.30 -13.19
N ALA A 16 -27.49 -0.97 -14.16
CA ALA A 16 -28.75 -1.69 -14.02
C ALA A 16 -28.71 -3.06 -14.73
N PRO A 17 -29.51 -4.06 -14.29
CA PRO A 17 -29.54 -5.41 -14.85
C PRO A 17 -30.35 -5.47 -16.16
N ILE A 18 -30.01 -4.61 -17.11
CA ILE A 18 -30.64 -4.53 -18.42
C ILE A 18 -29.59 -4.15 -19.46
N VAL A 19 -29.74 -4.62 -20.69
CA VAL A 19 -28.88 -4.20 -21.80
C VAL A 19 -29.40 -2.87 -22.35
N ASP A 20 -28.73 -1.78 -21.99
CA ASP A 20 -29.04 -0.43 -22.46
C ASP A 20 -27.73 0.35 -22.69
N ASP A 21 -27.65 1.19 -23.73
CA ASP A 21 -26.39 1.89 -24.05
C ASP A 21 -26.05 2.98 -23.03
N THR A 22 -27.04 3.51 -22.31
CA THR A 22 -26.86 4.57 -21.31
C THR A 22 -26.36 4.05 -19.97
N ASN A 23 -26.44 2.73 -19.73
CA ASN A 23 -26.16 2.15 -18.42
C ASN A 23 -24.82 1.41 -18.34
N ARG A 24 -24.02 1.41 -19.41
CA ARG A 24 -22.68 0.82 -19.39
C ARG A 24 -21.73 1.71 -18.60
N ILE A 25 -21.19 1.18 -17.51
CA ILE A 25 -20.25 1.90 -16.63
C ILE A 25 -18.79 1.43 -16.81
N GLY A 26 -18.57 0.34 -17.54
CA GLY A 26 -17.22 -0.14 -17.86
C GLY A 26 -17.23 -1.40 -18.71
N VAL A 27 -16.03 -1.88 -19.04
CA VAL A 27 -15.79 -3.11 -19.78
C VAL A 27 -14.72 -3.91 -19.03
N LEU A 28 -15.06 -5.13 -18.64
CA LEU A 28 -14.16 -6.05 -17.97
C LEU A 28 -13.45 -6.90 -19.04
N PRO A 29 -12.11 -7.00 -19.00
CA PRO A 29 -11.39 -7.86 -19.92
C PRO A 29 -11.61 -9.34 -19.57
N LYS A 30 -11.25 -10.22 -20.50
CA LYS A 30 -11.10 -11.65 -20.22
C LYS A 30 -10.26 -11.87 -18.97
N SER A 31 -10.60 -12.89 -18.21
CA SER A 31 -9.92 -13.27 -16.98
C SER A 31 -10.11 -12.31 -15.81
N GLN A 32 -10.72 -11.14 -15.97
CA GLN A 32 -11.00 -10.25 -14.85
C GLN A 32 -11.76 -10.98 -13.75
N VAL A 33 -11.27 -10.84 -12.52
CA VAL A 33 -11.90 -11.41 -11.33
C VAL A 33 -12.96 -10.46 -10.82
N VAL A 34 -14.14 -10.99 -10.48
CA VAL A 34 -15.25 -10.25 -9.89
C VAL A 34 -15.74 -10.95 -8.63
N SER A 35 -16.08 -10.17 -7.61
CA SER A 35 -16.64 -10.64 -6.34
C SER A 35 -18.15 -10.44 -6.34
N LYS A 36 -18.89 -11.51 -6.07
CA LYS A 36 -20.35 -11.45 -5.95
C LYS A 36 -20.79 -10.62 -4.74
N ILE A 37 -21.67 -9.65 -4.98
CA ILE A 37 -22.36 -8.87 -3.95
C ILE A 37 -23.74 -9.47 -3.67
N GLU A 38 -24.54 -9.69 -4.71
CA GLU A 38 -25.94 -10.09 -4.60
C GLU A 38 -26.37 -10.93 -5.81
N ASN A 39 -27.26 -11.90 -5.58
CA ASN A 39 -27.98 -12.61 -6.64
C ASN A 39 -29.31 -11.92 -6.89
N LEU A 40 -29.61 -11.63 -8.15
CA LEU A 40 -30.98 -11.32 -8.57
C LEU A 40 -31.71 -12.63 -8.88
N ASP A 41 -33.02 -12.67 -8.61
CA ASP A 41 -33.87 -13.86 -8.75
C ASP A 41 -34.01 -14.40 -10.19
N ASP A 42 -33.45 -13.71 -11.19
CA ASP A 42 -33.65 -14.02 -12.61
C ASP A 42 -32.60 -14.95 -13.24
N ASN A 43 -31.57 -15.37 -12.47
CA ASN A 43 -30.43 -16.20 -12.91
C ASN A 43 -29.69 -15.67 -14.18
N LYS A 44 -29.94 -14.43 -14.61
CA LYS A 44 -29.32 -13.82 -15.79
C LYS A 44 -28.26 -12.80 -15.41
N TRP A 45 -28.51 -12.06 -14.34
CA TRP A 45 -27.64 -10.98 -13.88
C TRP A 45 -27.02 -11.28 -12.54
N LEU A 46 -25.77 -10.84 -12.37
CA LEU A 46 -25.06 -10.87 -11.10
C LEU A 46 -24.63 -9.46 -10.74
N LYS A 47 -24.94 -9.03 -9.52
CA LYS A 47 -24.36 -7.81 -8.97
C LYS A 47 -22.98 -8.14 -8.41
N VAL A 48 -21.96 -7.45 -8.90
CA VAL A 48 -20.56 -7.73 -8.60
C VAL A 48 -19.81 -6.45 -8.23
N ALA A 49 -18.72 -6.64 -7.48
CA ALA A 49 -17.64 -5.67 -7.30
C ALA A 49 -16.38 -6.21 -7.98
N THR A 50 -15.54 -5.32 -8.50
CA THR A 50 -14.22 -5.66 -9.02
C THR A 50 -13.23 -4.52 -8.78
N ILE A 51 -11.94 -4.84 -8.79
CA ILE A 51 -10.87 -3.86 -8.83
C ILE A 51 -10.34 -3.84 -10.27
N LEU A 52 -10.55 -2.73 -10.97
CA LEU A 52 -10.07 -2.53 -12.33
C LEU A 52 -9.17 -1.29 -12.33
N GLU A 53 -7.90 -1.46 -12.71
CA GLU A 53 -6.90 -0.38 -12.72
C GLU A 53 -6.83 0.37 -11.37
N GLY A 54 -6.93 -0.37 -10.27
CA GLY A 54 -6.88 0.16 -8.91
C GLY A 54 -8.18 0.78 -8.39
N LYS A 55 -9.22 0.89 -9.23
CA LYS A 55 -10.52 1.45 -8.86
C LYS A 55 -11.56 0.38 -8.62
N ILE A 56 -12.37 0.59 -7.59
CA ILE A 56 -13.54 -0.23 -7.34
C ILE A 56 -14.62 0.11 -8.36
N LEU A 57 -15.13 -0.93 -9.02
CA LEU A 57 -16.27 -0.84 -9.92
C LEU A 57 -17.34 -1.81 -9.45
N GLU A 58 -18.54 -1.30 -9.21
CA GLU A 58 -19.70 -2.08 -8.76
C GLU A 58 -20.83 -1.95 -9.77
N GLY A 59 -21.46 -3.07 -10.12
CA GLY A 59 -22.55 -3.09 -11.10
C GLY A 59 -23.03 -4.48 -11.44
N PHE A 60 -23.79 -4.58 -12.52
CA PHE A 60 -24.42 -5.79 -13.00
C PHE A 60 -23.69 -6.33 -14.24
N VAL A 61 -23.42 -7.63 -14.23
CA VAL A 61 -22.85 -8.37 -15.37
C VAL A 61 -23.72 -9.57 -15.70
N SER A 62 -23.65 -10.05 -16.93
CA SER A 62 -24.39 -11.26 -17.34
C SER A 62 -23.70 -12.52 -16.83
N GLN A 63 -24.44 -13.36 -16.08
CA GLN A 63 -23.91 -14.58 -15.46
C GLN A 63 -23.33 -15.59 -16.45
N LYS A 64 -23.85 -15.65 -17.69
CA LYS A 64 -23.38 -16.61 -18.71
C LYS A 64 -21.92 -16.41 -19.14
N PHE A 65 -21.33 -15.26 -18.83
CA PHE A 65 -19.93 -14.92 -19.13
C PHE A 65 -19.03 -15.02 -17.90
N LEU A 66 -19.50 -15.67 -16.84
CA LEU A 66 -18.77 -15.89 -15.61
C LEU A 66 -18.56 -17.38 -15.38
N SER A 67 -17.41 -17.72 -14.82
CA SER A 67 -17.12 -19.05 -14.28
C SER A 67 -16.68 -18.91 -12.82
N PRO A 68 -17.15 -19.77 -11.90
CA PRO A 68 -16.73 -19.69 -10.50
C PRO A 68 -15.24 -19.99 -10.37
N ILE A 69 -14.55 -19.26 -9.50
CA ILE A 69 -13.15 -19.51 -9.16
C ILE A 69 -13.10 -20.45 -7.96
N THR A 70 -12.43 -21.59 -8.14
CA THR A 70 -12.15 -22.54 -7.06
C THR A 70 -10.71 -22.44 -6.56
N THR A 71 -9.78 -22.09 -7.46
CA THR A 71 -8.36 -21.88 -7.18
C THR A 71 -7.81 -20.79 -8.09
N PHE A 72 -6.80 -20.07 -7.61
CA PHE A 72 -6.11 -19.07 -8.40
C PHE A 72 -4.74 -19.58 -8.85
N SER A 73 -4.40 -19.33 -10.10
CA SER A 73 -3.04 -19.51 -10.60
C SER A 73 -2.21 -18.31 -10.15
N ILE A 74 -1.11 -18.57 -9.42
CA ILE A 74 -0.18 -17.56 -8.93
C ILE A 74 1.09 -17.62 -9.76
N SER A 75 1.56 -16.45 -10.22
CA SER A 75 2.85 -16.31 -10.90
C SER A 75 3.77 -15.36 -10.13
N THR A 76 5.08 -15.52 -10.32
CA THR A 76 6.07 -14.55 -9.84
C THR A 76 6.32 -13.53 -10.94
N LEU A 77 6.13 -12.24 -10.64
CA LEU A 77 6.42 -11.14 -11.55
C LEU A 77 7.92 -10.81 -11.57
N ILE A 78 8.52 -10.76 -10.39
CA ILE A 78 9.94 -10.42 -10.17
C ILE A 78 10.37 -10.92 -8.78
N LYS A 79 11.69 -11.00 -8.54
CA LYS A 79 12.25 -11.15 -7.19
C LYS A 79 12.98 -9.88 -6.77
N ILE A 80 12.80 -9.46 -5.52
CA ILE A 80 13.58 -8.39 -4.89
C ILE A 80 14.44 -9.04 -3.81
N GLY A 81 15.74 -9.14 -4.08
CA GLY A 81 16.58 -10.10 -3.37
C GLY A 81 16.03 -11.51 -3.58
N ASP A 82 15.77 -12.22 -2.48
CA ASP A 82 15.18 -13.57 -2.51
C ASP A 82 13.65 -13.59 -2.40
N ILE A 83 13.01 -12.43 -2.22
CA ILE A 83 11.57 -12.33 -2.00
C ILE A 83 10.82 -12.32 -3.35
N PRO A 84 9.99 -13.33 -3.66
CA PRO A 84 9.17 -13.33 -4.85
C PRO A 84 8.00 -12.35 -4.70
N ILE A 85 7.85 -11.49 -5.70
CA ILE A 85 6.68 -10.62 -5.84
C ILE A 85 5.69 -11.35 -6.73
N GLN A 86 4.54 -11.67 -6.17
CA GLN A 86 3.57 -12.57 -6.79
C GLN A 86 2.28 -11.85 -7.15
N GLN A 87 1.57 -12.41 -8.11
CA GLN A 87 0.26 -11.94 -8.57
C GLN A 87 -0.59 -13.14 -8.98
N ALA A 88 -1.89 -13.05 -8.69
CA ALA A 88 -2.85 -14.03 -9.14
C ALA A 88 -3.42 -13.64 -10.52
N ASP A 89 -3.65 -14.63 -11.37
CA ASP A 89 -4.20 -14.41 -12.71
C ASP A 89 -5.56 -13.69 -12.67
N GLY A 90 -5.71 -12.65 -13.51
CA GLY A 90 -6.93 -11.85 -13.59
C GLY A 90 -7.07 -10.75 -12.52
N GLU A 91 -6.06 -10.54 -11.69
CA GLU A 91 -6.04 -9.53 -10.64
C GLU A 91 -4.84 -8.58 -10.81
N SER A 92 -4.99 -7.33 -10.38
CA SER A 92 -3.88 -6.37 -10.35
C SER A 92 -3.12 -6.37 -9.03
N ALA A 93 -3.74 -6.81 -7.93
CA ALA A 93 -3.09 -6.84 -6.62
C ALA A 93 -1.85 -7.72 -6.65
N ILE A 94 -0.77 -7.23 -6.02
CA ILE A 94 0.43 -8.04 -5.81
C ILE A 94 0.51 -8.45 -4.35
N PHE A 95 1.25 -9.52 -4.08
CA PHE A 95 1.54 -9.94 -2.72
C PHE A 95 2.92 -10.56 -2.60
N TYR A 96 3.47 -10.52 -1.38
CA TYR A 96 4.74 -11.11 -1.02
C TYR A 96 4.80 -11.33 0.49
N GLU A 97 5.65 -12.27 0.93
CA GLU A 97 5.95 -12.48 2.34
C GLU A 97 7.35 -11.95 2.66
N ALA A 98 7.47 -11.18 3.74
CA ALA A 98 8.75 -10.66 4.21
C ALA A 98 8.76 -10.43 5.74
N GLY A 99 9.90 -9.97 6.26
CA GLY A 99 9.96 -9.26 7.54
C GLY A 99 9.64 -7.77 7.36
N MET A 100 9.87 -6.99 8.41
CA MET A 100 9.74 -5.54 8.44
C MET A 100 10.92 -4.91 9.20
N SER A 101 11.84 -4.24 8.48
CA SER A 101 12.62 -3.15 9.07
C SER A 101 11.73 -1.94 9.32
N ILE A 102 12.13 -1.08 10.25
CA ILE A 102 11.31 0.04 10.70
C ILE A 102 11.88 1.32 10.14
N ASN A 103 11.05 2.04 9.39
CA ASN A 103 11.35 3.35 8.84
C ASN A 103 10.78 4.43 9.78
N ALA A 104 11.66 5.33 10.24
CA ALA A 104 11.29 6.46 11.07
C ALA A 104 11.02 7.75 10.26
N ASP A 105 11.32 7.75 8.96
CA ASP A 105 11.26 8.89 8.06
C ASP A 105 9.87 9.52 8.02
N GLY A 106 9.87 10.85 7.91
CA GLY A 106 8.69 11.71 7.99
C GLY A 106 8.23 12.02 9.41
N ALA A 107 8.66 11.28 10.45
CA ALA A 107 8.35 11.66 11.81
C ALA A 107 9.12 12.94 12.21
N PRO A 108 8.46 13.94 12.80
CA PRO A 108 9.10 15.20 13.15
C PRO A 108 10.14 15.05 14.27
N ASN A 109 10.18 13.93 15.00
CA ASN A 109 11.21 13.63 16.00
C ASN A 109 12.21 12.55 15.57
N ALA A 110 12.22 12.15 14.29
CA ALA A 110 13.09 11.09 13.78
C ALA A 110 14.58 11.38 14.04
N TYR A 111 15.02 12.59 13.67
CA TYR A 111 16.44 12.95 13.61
C TYR A 111 16.73 14.27 14.32
N HIS A 112 17.78 14.29 15.13
CA HIS A 112 18.22 15.48 15.87
C HIS A 112 19.73 15.70 15.63
N PRO A 113 20.23 16.95 15.56
CA PRO A 113 21.66 17.24 15.37
C PRO A 113 22.60 16.56 16.37
N ALA A 114 22.15 16.40 17.63
CA ALA A 114 22.91 15.73 18.69
C ALA A 114 22.77 14.20 18.67
N ASP A 115 22.18 13.63 17.60
CA ASP A 115 21.78 12.23 17.50
C ASP A 115 21.03 11.79 18.76
N THR A 116 19.87 12.39 19.01
CA THR A 116 18.98 12.05 20.15
C THR A 116 17.55 11.78 19.69
N GLY A 117 17.34 11.67 18.37
CA GLY A 117 16.04 11.37 17.79
C GLY A 117 15.59 9.94 18.08
N ILE A 118 14.33 9.66 17.69
CA ILE A 118 13.79 8.30 17.79
C ILE A 118 14.47 7.33 16.83
N ASP A 119 15.21 7.83 15.84
CA ASP A 119 16.11 7.01 15.03
C ASP A 119 17.53 7.60 15.00
N PHE A 120 18.49 6.79 14.56
CA PHE A 120 19.88 7.20 14.41
C PHE A 120 20.04 8.16 13.25
N LEU A 121 20.73 9.29 13.47
CA LEU A 121 20.96 10.28 12.42
C LEU A 121 21.63 9.68 11.17
N ALA A 122 22.46 8.65 11.33
CA ALA A 122 23.10 7.96 10.21
C ALA A 122 22.11 7.27 9.25
N ASN A 123 20.89 6.93 9.71
CA ASN A 123 19.85 6.37 8.85
C ASN A 123 19.23 7.43 7.92
N ALA A 124 19.37 8.72 8.24
CA ALA A 124 18.95 9.81 7.37
C ALA A 124 19.95 10.14 6.26
N GLY A 125 21.18 9.62 6.38
CA GLY A 125 22.30 9.94 5.51
C GLY A 125 23.54 10.39 6.24
N ASN A 126 24.33 11.21 5.56
CA ASN A 126 25.56 11.79 6.09
C ASN A 126 25.78 13.19 5.51
N PRO A 127 26.65 14.03 6.13
CA PRO A 127 26.97 15.35 5.60
C PRO A 127 27.36 15.31 4.11
N GLY A 128 26.63 16.04 3.28
CA GLY A 128 26.81 16.07 1.82
C GLY A 128 25.99 15.05 1.04
N ASN A 129 25.35 14.07 1.70
CA ASN A 129 24.45 13.10 1.08
C ASN A 129 23.35 12.67 2.06
N TRP A 130 22.37 13.55 2.25
CA TRP A 130 21.18 13.31 3.07
C TRP A 130 20.02 12.85 2.18
N TRP A 131 19.34 11.77 2.55
CA TRP A 131 18.19 11.24 1.80
C TRP A 131 16.88 11.28 2.58
N ALA A 132 16.92 11.39 3.91
CA ALA A 132 15.71 11.42 4.75
C ALA A 132 15.47 12.72 5.52
N ILE A 133 16.25 13.78 5.24
CA ILE A 133 16.07 15.10 5.85
C ILE A 133 16.19 16.21 4.80
N VAL A 134 15.45 17.30 5.03
CA VAL A 134 15.47 18.46 4.14
C VAL A 134 16.79 19.21 4.29
N VAL A 135 17.45 19.50 3.18
CA VAL A 135 18.68 20.30 3.13
C VAL A 135 18.51 21.57 2.30
N ASN A 136 19.33 22.57 2.62
CA ASN A 136 19.46 23.78 1.81
C ASN A 136 20.35 23.53 0.56
N LYS A 137 20.55 24.57 -0.24
CA LYS A 137 21.37 24.51 -1.48
C LYS A 137 22.83 24.09 -1.24
N ASP A 138 23.34 24.30 -0.03
CA ASP A 138 24.72 24.00 0.36
C ASP A 138 24.81 22.60 1.01
N GLY A 139 23.70 21.84 1.06
CA GLY A 139 23.64 20.51 1.67
C GLY A 139 23.48 20.52 3.19
N ASN A 140 23.26 21.68 3.81
CA ASN A 140 23.07 21.81 5.26
C ASN A 140 21.61 21.49 5.64
N PRO A 141 21.36 20.61 6.62
CA PRO A 141 19.99 20.28 7.05
C PRO A 141 19.23 21.48 7.64
N PHE A 142 17.94 21.56 7.33
CA PHE A 142 17.03 22.49 8.01
C PHE A 142 16.64 21.95 9.38
N ILE A 143 16.56 22.87 10.35
CA ILE A 143 16.12 22.61 11.71
C ILE A 143 14.71 23.18 11.89
N GLN A 144 13.85 22.40 12.52
CA GLN A 144 12.50 22.80 12.92
C GLN A 144 12.56 24.01 13.86
N GLY A 145 11.77 25.03 13.53
CA GLY A 145 11.67 26.27 14.29
C GLY A 145 10.86 26.10 15.58
N SER A 146 10.73 27.19 16.35
CA SER A 146 10.03 27.19 17.65
C SER A 146 8.54 26.89 17.58
N THR A 147 7.92 27.01 16.40
CA THR A 147 6.50 26.75 16.17
C THR A 147 6.22 25.40 15.50
N ASP A 148 7.27 24.69 15.10
CA ASP A 148 7.14 23.36 14.50
C ASP A 148 6.90 22.30 15.57
N PRO A 149 6.44 21.08 15.21
CA PRO A 149 6.08 20.06 16.19
C PRO A 149 7.23 19.62 17.10
N TYR A 150 8.48 19.66 16.61
CA TYR A 150 9.67 19.30 17.38
C TYR A 150 10.81 20.30 17.16
N PRO A 151 10.78 21.46 17.83
CA PRO A 151 11.81 22.48 17.70
C PRO A 151 13.21 21.92 17.97
N GLY A 152 14.18 22.27 17.12
CA GLY A 152 15.57 21.79 17.24
C GLY A 152 15.88 20.46 16.53
N TYR A 153 14.86 19.73 16.08
CA TYR A 153 15.03 18.51 15.28
C TYR A 153 15.20 18.85 13.80
N TYR A 154 15.78 17.94 13.02
CA TYR A 154 15.76 18.06 11.57
C TYR A 154 14.36 17.79 11.02
N ILE A 155 14.08 18.34 9.83
CA ILE A 155 12.84 18.07 9.12
C ILE A 155 13.01 16.75 8.36
N SER A 156 12.40 15.68 8.87
CA SER A 156 12.45 14.36 8.24
C SER A 156 11.50 14.25 7.06
N THR A 157 11.86 13.46 6.05
CA THR A 157 11.16 13.40 4.76
C THR A 157 10.79 12.00 4.32
N THR A 158 9.61 11.82 3.77
CA THR A 158 9.22 10.65 2.96
C THR A 158 9.15 11.01 1.47
N ALA A 159 9.25 10.02 0.58
CA ALA A 159 9.08 10.24 -0.86
C ALA A 159 7.67 10.73 -1.24
N LEU A 160 6.62 10.18 -0.64
CA LEU A 160 5.26 10.71 -0.72
C LEU A 160 5.20 12.00 0.10
N SER A 161 4.76 13.08 -0.53
CA SER A 161 4.70 14.40 0.12
C SER A 161 3.54 15.23 -0.39
N ASP A 162 3.01 16.10 0.46
CA ASP A 162 1.97 17.05 0.12
C ASP A 162 2.57 18.33 -0.47
N SER A 163 2.30 18.55 -1.76
CA SER A 163 2.79 19.71 -2.50
C SER A 163 2.21 21.05 -2.03
N GLY A 164 1.12 21.04 -1.25
CA GLY A 164 0.50 22.22 -0.65
C GLY A 164 1.34 22.86 0.46
N PHE A 165 2.28 22.12 1.05
CA PHE A 165 3.22 22.63 2.04
C PHE A 165 4.60 22.89 1.43
N VAL A 166 5.33 23.89 1.94
CA VAL A 166 6.73 24.10 1.54
C VAL A 166 7.63 22.96 2.06
N LYS A 167 8.81 22.79 1.46
CA LYS A 167 9.75 21.72 1.88
C LYS A 167 10.15 21.81 3.35
N GLN A 168 10.21 23.01 3.91
CA GLN A 168 10.59 23.25 5.31
C GLN A 168 9.44 23.05 6.30
N ASP A 169 8.26 22.62 5.85
CA ASP A 169 7.14 22.35 6.73
C ASP A 169 7.08 20.85 7.04
N PRO A 170 7.26 20.40 8.30
CA PRO A 170 7.20 18.99 8.64
C PRO A 170 5.87 18.31 8.26
N ARG A 171 4.76 19.06 8.17
CA ARG A 171 3.45 18.54 7.78
C ARG A 171 3.39 18.07 6.32
N ARG A 172 4.38 18.46 5.51
CA ARG A 172 4.52 18.01 4.12
C ARG A 172 4.71 16.49 4.00
N TYR A 173 5.29 15.85 5.00
CA TYR A 173 5.76 14.47 4.93
C TYR A 173 4.87 13.54 5.76
N VAL A 174 4.90 12.24 5.45
CA VAL A 174 4.04 11.24 6.11
C VAL A 174 4.67 10.85 7.45
N ASP A 175 4.04 11.26 8.56
CA ASP A 175 4.52 11.01 9.92
C ASP A 175 4.50 9.51 10.26
N SER A 176 5.68 8.87 10.30
CA SER A 176 5.83 7.42 10.57
C SER A 176 5.32 6.99 11.95
N THR A 177 5.20 7.90 12.91
CA THR A 177 4.66 7.61 14.24
C THR A 177 3.13 7.57 14.27
N LYS A 178 2.47 8.06 13.22
CA LYS A 178 1.00 8.19 13.15
C LYS A 178 0.37 7.41 12.01
N ILE A 179 1.02 7.37 10.86
CA ILE A 179 0.45 6.80 9.64
C ILE A 179 1.09 5.45 9.36
N PRO A 180 0.31 4.36 9.34
CA PRO A 180 0.79 3.08 8.84
C PRO A 180 1.15 3.21 7.36
N TYR A 181 2.43 3.03 7.03
CA TYR A 181 2.87 3.02 5.64
C TYR A 181 3.87 1.89 5.39
N ILE A 182 3.94 1.46 4.15
CA ILE A 182 4.97 0.55 3.64
C ILE A 182 5.99 1.30 2.80
N VAL A 183 7.16 0.72 2.67
CA VAL A 183 8.25 1.18 1.81
C VAL A 183 8.49 0.12 0.75
N LEU A 184 8.59 0.54 -0.50
CA LEU A 184 8.83 -0.35 -1.66
C LEU A 184 10.14 0.03 -2.35
N PRO A 185 10.78 -0.93 -3.04
CA PRO A 185 12.10 -0.70 -3.63
C PRO A 185 12.07 0.36 -4.73
N GLY A 186 13.08 1.23 -4.75
CA GLY A 186 13.39 2.15 -5.85
C GLY A 186 13.91 1.46 -7.13
N ASN A 187 13.35 0.29 -7.45
CA ASN A 187 13.73 -0.56 -8.57
C ASN A 187 12.85 -0.28 -9.79
N SER A 188 13.47 0.00 -10.94
CA SER A 188 12.76 0.35 -12.16
C SER A 188 11.93 -0.81 -12.73
N ASP A 189 12.43 -2.04 -12.62
CA ASP A 189 11.74 -3.22 -13.13
C ASP A 189 10.56 -3.57 -12.21
N PHE A 190 10.74 -3.46 -10.89
CA PHE A 190 9.64 -3.57 -9.93
C PHE A 190 8.51 -2.59 -10.29
N LYS A 191 8.84 -1.30 -10.48
CA LYS A 191 7.84 -0.28 -10.83
C LYS A 191 7.14 -0.59 -12.16
N LYS A 192 7.90 -0.98 -13.18
CA LYS A 192 7.37 -1.29 -14.52
C LYS A 192 6.45 -2.51 -14.52
N LEU A 193 6.83 -3.57 -13.80
CA LEU A 193 6.10 -4.84 -13.79
C LEU A 193 4.86 -4.82 -12.88
N THR A 194 4.90 -4.05 -11.79
CA THR A 194 3.79 -3.98 -10.82
C THR A 194 2.84 -2.82 -11.07
N GLY A 195 3.30 -1.74 -11.70
CA GLY A 195 2.52 -0.53 -11.92
C GLY A 195 2.25 0.30 -10.65
N ILE A 196 2.82 -0.08 -9.50
CA ILE A 196 2.59 0.57 -8.21
C ILE A 196 3.20 1.98 -8.19
N LYS A 197 2.48 2.89 -7.54
CA LYS A 197 2.85 4.30 -7.36
C LYS A 197 2.72 4.72 -5.91
N LEU A 198 3.52 5.72 -5.51
CA LEU A 198 3.38 6.35 -4.20
C LEU A 198 1.91 6.74 -3.96
N GLY A 199 1.43 6.52 -2.75
CA GLY A 199 0.04 6.74 -2.37
C GLY A 199 -0.87 5.53 -2.59
N ASP A 200 -0.44 4.48 -3.29
CA ASP A 200 -1.21 3.23 -3.40
C ASP A 200 -1.41 2.57 -2.04
N PHE A 201 -2.57 1.94 -1.88
CA PHE A 201 -2.95 1.29 -0.63
C PHE A 201 -2.39 -0.13 -0.50
N ALA A 202 -2.16 -0.54 0.74
CA ALA A 202 -1.64 -1.84 1.09
C ALA A 202 -2.28 -2.41 2.36
N VAL A 203 -2.32 -3.73 2.45
CA VAL A 203 -2.67 -4.48 3.64
C VAL A 203 -1.43 -5.23 4.09
N VAL A 204 -1.16 -5.23 5.39
CA VAL A 204 -0.14 -6.09 5.98
C VAL A 204 -0.79 -6.98 7.02
N TYR A 205 -0.55 -8.29 6.90
CA TYR A 205 -1.06 -9.29 7.82
C TYR A 205 0.08 -10.02 8.50
N ASN A 206 0.06 -10.07 9.83
CA ASN A 206 1.03 -10.79 10.63
C ASN A 206 0.52 -12.21 10.93
N THR A 207 1.11 -13.20 10.28
CA THR A 207 0.70 -14.60 10.40
C THR A 207 1.02 -15.18 11.78
N ASN A 208 1.94 -14.58 12.54
CA ASN A 208 2.34 -15.07 13.85
C ASN A 208 1.33 -14.73 14.96
N ASN A 209 0.57 -13.64 14.82
CA ASN A 209 -0.35 -13.17 15.86
C ASN A 209 -1.76 -12.81 15.35
N GLY A 210 -1.99 -12.93 14.04
CA GLY A 210 -3.29 -12.67 13.42
C GLY A 210 -3.66 -11.19 13.30
N LYS A 211 -2.77 -10.25 13.63
CA LYS A 211 -3.03 -8.82 13.47
C LYS A 211 -2.93 -8.40 12.01
N LEU A 212 -3.79 -7.46 11.62
CA LEU A 212 -3.88 -6.91 10.28
C LEU A 212 -3.90 -5.39 10.37
N ALA A 213 -3.20 -4.72 9.46
CA ALA A 213 -3.18 -3.27 9.37
C ALA A 213 -3.37 -2.81 7.91
N PHE A 214 -4.07 -1.70 7.75
CA PHE A 214 -4.20 -0.99 6.48
C PHE A 214 -3.15 0.11 6.41
N ALA A 215 -2.50 0.25 5.26
CA ALA A 215 -1.35 1.09 5.06
C ALA A 215 -1.37 1.77 3.70
N ILE A 216 -0.50 2.77 3.54
CA ILE A 216 -0.24 3.46 2.28
C ILE A 216 1.22 3.26 1.86
N TYR A 217 1.54 3.26 0.57
CA TYR A 217 2.92 3.27 0.11
C TYR A 217 3.48 4.70 0.15
N ALA A 218 4.33 5.00 1.12
CA ALA A 218 4.75 6.38 1.40
C ALA A 218 6.22 6.70 1.10
N ASP A 219 7.11 5.71 1.05
CA ASP A 219 8.53 5.99 0.90
C ASP A 219 9.28 4.98 0.03
N ILE A 220 10.39 5.39 -0.56
CA ILE A 220 11.15 4.59 -1.53
C ILE A 220 12.43 4.05 -0.89
N GLY A 221 12.49 2.74 -0.76
CA GLY A 221 13.62 2.05 -0.17
C GLY A 221 14.71 1.65 -1.18
N PRO A 222 15.76 0.95 -0.70
CA PRO A 222 16.83 0.44 -1.54
C PRO A 222 16.33 -0.47 -2.67
N LYS A 223 16.99 -0.43 -3.84
CA LYS A 223 16.55 -1.13 -5.06
C LYS A 223 16.41 -2.65 -4.95
N ASN A 224 17.14 -3.26 -4.03
CA ASN A 224 17.24 -4.73 -3.91
C ASN A 224 16.74 -5.24 -2.55
N GLN A 225 16.00 -4.41 -1.80
CA GLN A 225 15.45 -4.76 -0.49
C GLN A 225 13.95 -4.46 -0.47
N ILE A 226 13.19 -5.24 0.30
CA ILE A 226 11.76 -5.06 0.53
C ILE A 226 11.43 -5.59 1.92
N GLY A 227 10.30 -5.13 2.48
CA GLY A 227 9.93 -5.46 3.86
C GLY A 227 10.38 -4.37 4.82
N GLU A 228 9.91 -3.15 4.59
CA GLU A 228 10.12 -2.01 5.46
C GLU A 228 8.79 -1.27 5.66
N GLY A 229 8.57 -0.71 6.84
CA GLY A 229 7.33 -0.03 7.18
C GLY A 229 7.47 0.93 8.35
N SER A 230 6.47 1.78 8.53
CA SER A 230 6.48 2.82 9.55
C SER A 230 6.39 2.27 10.98
N ILE A 231 6.76 3.10 11.95
CA ILE A 231 6.58 2.82 13.38
C ILE A 231 5.12 2.49 13.70
N ALA A 232 4.18 3.30 13.20
CA ALA A 232 2.74 3.09 13.39
C ALA A 232 2.26 1.75 12.80
N LEU A 233 2.77 1.36 11.63
CA LEU A 233 2.44 0.07 11.03
C LEU A 233 2.94 -1.09 11.90
N SER A 234 4.18 -1.01 12.38
CA SER A 234 4.76 -2.03 13.26
C SER A 234 3.93 -2.22 14.53
N GLN A 235 3.54 -1.12 15.17
CA GLN A 235 2.71 -1.12 16.38
C GLN A 235 1.32 -1.70 16.11
N ALA A 236 0.69 -1.33 14.98
CA ALA A 236 -0.59 -1.91 14.56
C ALA A 236 -0.50 -3.43 14.35
N LEU A 237 0.64 -3.93 13.87
CA LEU A 237 0.93 -5.36 13.72
C LEU A 237 1.37 -6.05 15.02
N GLY A 238 1.36 -5.32 16.14
CA GLY A 238 1.64 -5.82 17.48
C GLY A 238 3.11 -5.92 17.85
N ASN A 239 3.98 -5.16 17.18
CA ASN A 239 5.38 -5.03 17.52
C ASN A 239 5.67 -3.59 17.97
N ASP A 240 6.19 -3.39 19.18
CA ASP A 240 6.70 -2.08 19.58
C ASP A 240 8.18 -1.97 19.18
N PRO A 241 8.54 -1.14 18.18
CA PRO A 241 9.90 -1.08 17.68
C PRO A 241 10.85 -0.27 18.57
N LEU A 242 10.31 0.43 19.59
CA LEU A 242 11.06 1.38 20.41
C LEU A 242 11.72 0.73 21.63
N VAL A 243 13.06 0.73 21.66
CA VAL A 243 13.86 0.31 22.81
C VAL A 243 14.71 1.46 23.27
N ARG A 244 14.52 1.87 24.54
CA ARG A 244 15.14 3.09 25.12
C ARG A 244 14.86 4.31 24.24
N SER A 245 13.59 4.46 23.85
CA SER A 245 13.08 5.56 23.02
C SER A 245 13.67 5.64 21.61
N ARG A 246 14.24 4.54 21.09
CA ARG A 246 14.73 4.47 19.71
C ARG A 246 14.25 3.24 18.95
N VAL A 247 14.08 3.40 17.64
CA VAL A 247 13.85 2.31 16.70
C VAL A 247 15.03 1.35 16.73
N ARG A 248 14.78 0.13 17.23
CA ARG A 248 15.81 -0.92 17.37
C ARG A 248 15.31 -2.32 17.07
N GLN A 249 14.00 -2.51 16.91
CA GLN A 249 13.40 -3.83 16.74
C GLN A 249 12.45 -3.85 15.54
N GLY A 250 12.82 -4.62 14.52
CA GLY A 250 11.95 -4.97 13.40
C GLY A 250 11.22 -6.30 13.63
N ILE A 251 10.40 -6.69 12.65
CA ILE A 251 9.72 -7.98 12.63
C ILE A 251 10.52 -8.90 11.68
N PRO A 252 11.09 -10.02 12.12
CA PRO A 252 12.03 -10.77 11.29
C PRO A 252 11.39 -11.48 10.09
N LYS A 253 10.14 -11.92 10.19
CA LYS A 253 9.41 -12.68 9.15
C LYS A 253 7.92 -12.82 9.47
N GLY A 254 7.15 -13.45 8.59
CA GLY A 254 5.75 -13.82 8.81
C GLY A 254 4.77 -12.67 8.58
N LEU A 255 5.15 -11.72 7.72
CA LEU A 255 4.24 -10.67 7.27
C LEU A 255 3.90 -10.88 5.81
N VAL A 256 2.61 -11.01 5.52
CA VAL A 256 2.08 -11.01 4.16
C VAL A 256 1.66 -9.59 3.82
N TYR A 257 2.23 -9.06 2.75
CA TYR A 257 1.90 -7.76 2.18
C TYR A 257 1.01 -7.98 0.98
N VAL A 258 -0.07 -7.21 0.88
CA VAL A 258 -0.93 -7.12 -0.32
C VAL A 258 -0.96 -5.66 -0.73
N VAL A 259 -0.58 -5.34 -1.97
CA VAL A 259 -0.58 -3.95 -2.47
C VAL A 259 -1.53 -3.85 -3.65
N PHE A 260 -2.30 -2.77 -3.72
CA PHE A 260 -3.30 -2.51 -4.75
C PHE A 260 -2.80 -1.42 -5.72
N PRO A 261 -2.20 -1.77 -6.87
CA PRO A 261 -1.66 -0.78 -7.79
C PRO A 261 -2.74 0.15 -8.36
N GLY A 262 -2.45 1.45 -8.42
CA GLY A 262 -3.35 2.48 -8.96
C GLY A 262 -4.54 2.84 -8.05
N SER A 263 -4.55 2.38 -6.81
CA SER A 263 -5.61 2.66 -5.84
C SER A 263 -5.44 4.00 -5.14
N GLY A 264 -4.22 4.56 -5.17
CA GLY A 264 -3.88 5.85 -4.59
C GLY A 264 -4.10 7.04 -5.51
N ASN A 265 -3.90 8.23 -4.95
CA ASN A 265 -3.95 9.51 -5.66
C ASN A 265 -2.63 10.29 -5.59
N GLU A 266 -1.53 9.61 -5.24
CA GLU A 266 -0.19 10.21 -5.10
C GLU A 266 -0.11 11.34 -4.05
N GLN A 267 -1.04 11.37 -3.09
CA GLN A 267 -1.05 12.32 -1.96
C GLN A 267 -1.02 11.58 -0.61
N PRO A 268 -0.41 12.18 0.44
CA PRO A 268 -0.63 11.73 1.82
C PRO A 268 -2.12 11.68 2.17
N ARG A 269 -2.51 10.71 3.00
CA ARG A 269 -3.88 10.51 3.44
C ARG A 269 -3.94 10.41 4.96
N ILE A 270 -5.07 10.79 5.55
CA ILE A 270 -5.29 10.57 6.98
C ILE A 270 -5.63 9.10 7.23
N ILE A 271 -5.39 8.60 8.45
CA ILE A 271 -5.54 7.18 8.78
C ILE A 271 -6.94 6.64 8.47
N SER A 272 -8.00 7.40 8.77
CA SER A 272 -9.39 6.96 8.54
C SER A 272 -9.71 6.76 7.06
N GLU A 273 -9.08 7.54 6.17
CA GLU A 273 -9.25 7.37 4.73
C GLU A 273 -8.50 6.15 4.22
N ILE A 274 -7.27 5.93 4.71
CA ILE A 274 -6.47 4.74 4.40
C ILE A 274 -7.26 3.49 4.80
N GLU A 275 -7.80 3.47 6.02
CA GLU A 275 -8.58 2.34 6.52
C GLU A 275 -9.84 2.09 5.70
N ALA A 276 -10.63 3.13 5.41
CA ALA A 276 -11.88 3.00 4.69
C ALA A 276 -11.69 2.48 3.25
N GLU A 277 -10.77 3.07 2.50
CA GLU A 277 -10.51 2.70 1.10
C GLU A 277 -9.85 1.32 1.00
N THR A 278 -8.81 1.08 1.81
CA THR A 278 -8.06 -0.18 1.77
C THR A 278 -8.93 -1.36 2.20
N LYS A 279 -9.80 -1.18 3.21
CA LYS A 279 -10.70 -2.23 3.66
C LYS A 279 -11.62 -2.70 2.54
N ARG A 280 -12.19 -1.78 1.76
CA ARG A 280 -13.07 -2.13 0.62
C ARG A 280 -12.31 -2.89 -0.46
N LEU A 281 -11.11 -2.43 -0.83
CA LEU A 281 -10.24 -3.14 -1.79
C LEU A 281 -9.93 -4.56 -1.29
N PHE A 282 -9.55 -4.68 -0.02
CA PHE A 282 -9.20 -5.96 0.58
C PHE A 282 -10.37 -6.94 0.62
N GLU A 283 -11.55 -6.47 1.01
CA GLU A 283 -12.76 -7.29 1.01
C GLU A 283 -13.11 -7.78 -0.40
N ILE A 284 -13.09 -6.89 -1.40
CA ILE A 284 -13.35 -7.24 -2.81
C ILE A 284 -12.33 -8.26 -3.34
N TRP A 285 -11.06 -8.11 -2.98
CA TRP A 285 -10.00 -9.04 -3.37
C TRP A 285 -10.13 -10.44 -2.74
N GLY A 286 -10.89 -10.56 -1.64
CA GLY A 286 -11.22 -11.83 -0.98
C GLY A 286 -10.85 -11.88 0.51
N GLY A 287 -10.24 -10.81 1.03
CA GLY A 287 -9.99 -10.60 2.45
C GLY A 287 -9.03 -11.62 3.05
N ILE A 288 -9.19 -11.87 4.36
CA ILE A 288 -8.26 -12.72 5.11
C ILE A 288 -8.28 -14.18 4.66
N GLU A 289 -9.42 -14.69 4.23
CA GLU A 289 -9.53 -16.06 3.73
C GLU A 289 -8.73 -16.25 2.44
N ARG A 290 -8.63 -15.20 1.61
CA ARG A 290 -7.74 -15.17 0.45
C ARG A 290 -6.28 -15.28 0.87
N ILE A 291 -5.84 -14.49 1.86
CA ILE A 291 -4.46 -14.56 2.39
C ILE A 291 -4.12 -15.98 2.88
N LYS A 292 -5.03 -16.61 3.64
CA LYS A 292 -4.81 -17.97 4.17
C LYS A 292 -4.75 -19.06 3.09
N SER A 293 -5.17 -18.74 1.86
CA SER A 293 -5.20 -19.66 0.72
C SER A 293 -4.03 -19.49 -0.26
N LEU A 294 -3.19 -18.48 -0.07
CA LEU A 294 -1.96 -18.24 -0.84
C LEU A 294 -0.91 -19.32 -0.53
#